data_AF-A0A3M1X542-F1
#
_entry.id   AF-A0A3M1X542-F1
#
_cell.length_a   1.000
_cell.length_b   1.000
_cell.length_c   1.000
_cell.angle_alpha   90.00
_cell.angle_beta   90.00
_cell.angle_gamma   90.00
#
_symmetry.space_group_name_H-M   'P 1'
#
loop_
_entity.id
_entity.type
_entity.pdbx_description
1 polymer ?
#
loop_
_entity_poly.entity_id
_entity_poly.type
_entity_poly.pdbx_seq_one_letter_code
_entity_poly.pdbx_strand_id
1 'polypeptide(L)'
;GQDWAPETNTYGVYCYDATVQNSVPSFDTGAGLELWSYTLAPGEKVYASILKVSDYIYFGTSFGSLESIDPTADIPDTNATNSGNFYALSLGGELVTKLENVGKVRSSAEVEGDRIYFTALKGEQDVMGVVASTQIYLKDLSELGTTNAGPGDQNLLHTPYWREITPIP
;
A
#
# COMPACT_ATOMS: atom_id res chain seq x y z
N GLY A 1 -11.24 -20.26 3.54
CA GLY A 1 -10.88 -20.36 2.11
C GLY A 1 -9.54 -19.67 1.95
N GLN A 2 -8.62 -20.25 1.18
CA GLN A 2 -7.21 -19.80 1.15
C GLN A 2 -7.09 -18.35 0.72
N ASP A 3 -6.48 -17.46 1.51
CA ASP A 3 -5.54 -16.41 1.05
C ASP A 3 -5.73 -15.79 -0.36
N TRP A 4 -6.97 -15.44 -0.71
CA TRP A 4 -7.64 -15.66 -2.01
C TRP A 4 -7.08 -14.96 -3.27
N ALA A 5 -5.79 -15.09 -3.57
CA ALA A 5 -5.33 -15.52 -4.90
C ALA A 5 -3.79 -15.70 -4.92
N PRO A 6 -3.26 -16.47 -5.90
CA PRO A 6 -1.85 -16.82 -6.01
C PRO A 6 -0.90 -15.61 -6.02
N GLU A 7 0.28 -15.77 -5.42
CA GLU A 7 1.37 -14.78 -5.48
C GLU A 7 1.85 -14.47 -6.90
N THR A 8 1.51 -15.32 -7.87
CA THR A 8 1.83 -15.14 -9.28
C THR A 8 0.79 -14.32 -10.05
N ASN A 9 -0.37 -14.03 -9.45
CA ASN A 9 -1.43 -13.29 -10.13
C ASN A 9 -1.17 -11.79 -10.06
N THR A 10 -1.58 -11.10 -11.11
CA THR A 10 -1.61 -9.64 -11.14
C THR A 10 -2.98 -9.15 -10.69
N TYR A 11 -2.99 -8.11 -9.85
CA TYR A 11 -4.19 -7.46 -9.37
C TYR A 11 -4.26 -6.04 -9.88
N GLY A 12 -5.46 -5.47 -9.90
CA GLY A 12 -5.69 -4.11 -10.35
C GLY A 12 -6.55 -3.32 -9.36
N VAL A 13 -6.34 -2.00 -9.35
CA VAL A 13 -7.26 -1.03 -8.77
C VAL A 13 -8.04 -0.41 -9.92
N TYR A 14 -9.36 -0.38 -9.81
CA TYR A 14 -10.25 0.09 -10.87
C TYR A 14 -11.11 1.24 -10.37
N CYS A 15 -11.36 2.21 -11.25
CA CYS A 15 -12.31 3.28 -11.01
C CYS A 15 -13.43 3.20 -12.04
N TYR A 16 -14.67 3.22 -11.56
CA TYR A 16 -15.86 3.15 -12.38
C TYR A 16 -16.75 4.37 -12.14
N ASP A 17 -17.32 4.91 -13.21
CA ASP A 17 -18.49 5.76 -13.13
C ASP A 17 -19.74 4.88 -12.96
N ALA A 18 -20.21 4.81 -11.70
CA ALA A 18 -21.39 4.03 -11.35
C ALA A 18 -22.71 4.69 -11.81
N THR A 19 -22.69 5.93 -12.29
CA THR A 19 -23.89 6.62 -12.81
C THR A 19 -24.19 6.26 -14.26
N VAL A 20 -23.16 5.82 -15.00
CA VAL A 20 -23.28 5.29 -16.35
C VAL A 20 -23.44 3.78 -16.28
N GLN A 21 -24.68 3.31 -16.34
CA GLN A 21 -24.95 1.87 -16.31
C GLN A 21 -24.50 1.20 -17.62
N ASN A 22 -23.70 0.14 -17.49
CA ASN A 22 -23.45 -0.76 -18.61
C ASN A 22 -24.77 -1.44 -19.00
N SER A 23 -25.10 -1.41 -20.29
CA SER A 23 -26.30 -2.07 -20.82
C SER A 23 -26.26 -3.59 -20.65
N VAL A 24 -25.05 -4.17 -20.50
CA VAL A 24 -24.82 -5.59 -20.19
C VAL A 24 -23.69 -5.70 -19.16
N PRO A 25 -24.00 -5.66 -17.85
CA PRO A 25 -23.02 -5.91 -16.80
C PRO A 25 -22.51 -7.35 -16.88
N SER A 26 -21.21 -7.55 -16.72
CA SER A 26 -20.61 -8.86 -16.51
C SER A 26 -19.65 -8.82 -15.32
N PHE A 27 -19.13 -9.99 -14.92
CA PHE A 27 -18.02 -10.03 -13.96
C PHE A 27 -16.78 -9.30 -14.48
N ASP A 28 -16.59 -9.25 -15.80
CA ASP A 28 -15.41 -8.64 -16.42
C ASP A 28 -15.59 -7.12 -16.62
N THR A 29 -16.81 -6.66 -16.95
CA THR A 29 -17.07 -5.25 -17.29
C THR A 29 -17.68 -4.44 -16.16
N GLY A 30 -18.19 -5.10 -15.12
CA GLY A 30 -18.89 -4.45 -14.02
C GLY A 30 -20.21 -3.77 -14.45
N ALA A 31 -20.85 -3.13 -13.48
CA ALA A 31 -22.14 -2.44 -13.69
C ALA A 31 -21.99 -0.98 -14.17
N GLY A 32 -20.79 -0.41 -14.07
CA GLY A 32 -20.49 0.98 -14.44
C GLY A 32 -19.48 1.10 -15.58
N LEU A 33 -19.29 2.31 -16.10
CA LEU A 33 -18.24 2.58 -17.08
C LEU A 33 -16.87 2.63 -16.40
N GLU A 34 -15.91 1.80 -16.82
CA GLU A 34 -14.52 1.93 -16.35
C GLU A 34 -13.94 3.27 -16.83
N LEU A 35 -13.44 4.07 -15.91
CA LEU A 35 -12.76 5.32 -16.20
C LEU A 35 -11.26 5.10 -16.36
N TRP A 36 -10.68 4.30 -15.47
CA TRP A 36 -9.27 3.90 -15.51
C TRP A 36 -9.04 2.67 -14.62
N SER A 37 -7.90 2.05 -14.84
CA SER A 37 -7.37 0.97 -14.01
C SER A 37 -5.85 1.14 -13.80
N TYR A 38 -5.37 0.69 -12.64
CA TYR A 38 -3.97 0.67 -12.26
C TYR A 38 -3.55 -0.74 -11.88
N THR A 39 -2.53 -1.26 -12.57
CA THR A 39 -2.05 -2.63 -12.38
C THR A 39 -0.95 -2.68 -11.33
N LEU A 40 -1.14 -3.52 -10.31
CA LEU A 40 -0.16 -3.77 -9.25
C LEU A 40 0.93 -4.75 -9.70
N ALA A 41 2.01 -4.86 -8.91
CA ALA A 41 2.99 -5.92 -9.11
C ALA A 41 2.36 -7.32 -8.89
N PRO A 42 2.88 -8.38 -9.53
CA PRO A 42 2.43 -9.75 -9.25
C PRO A 42 2.48 -10.08 -7.76
N GLY A 43 1.41 -10.65 -7.23
CA GLY A 43 1.27 -11.04 -5.83
C GLY A 43 0.94 -9.90 -4.86
N GLU A 44 0.96 -8.66 -5.33
CA GLU A 44 0.64 -7.48 -4.55
C GLU A 44 -0.86 -7.20 -4.57
N LYS A 45 -1.45 -6.98 -3.38
CA LYS A 45 -2.89 -6.85 -3.21
C LYS A 45 -3.23 -5.63 -2.35
N VAL A 46 -4.33 -4.96 -2.68
CA VAL A 46 -4.90 -3.92 -1.80
C VAL A 46 -5.70 -4.61 -0.69
N TYR A 47 -5.31 -4.35 0.55
CA TYR A 47 -6.00 -4.85 1.74
C TYR A 47 -6.49 -3.75 2.67
N ALA A 48 -5.89 -2.56 2.58
CA ALA A 48 -6.37 -1.37 3.25
C ALA A 48 -7.55 -0.75 2.50
N SER A 49 -8.36 0.04 3.21
CA SER A 49 -9.36 0.88 2.56
C SER A 49 -8.68 1.95 1.69
N ILE A 50 -9.28 2.22 0.54
CA ILE A 50 -8.86 3.30 -0.35
C ILE A 50 -9.37 4.63 0.21
N LEU A 51 -8.49 5.63 0.29
CA LEU A 51 -8.79 6.98 0.77
C LEU A 51 -8.67 7.99 -0.37
N LYS A 52 -9.70 8.81 -0.60
CA LYS A 52 -9.66 9.93 -1.55
C LYS A 52 -9.54 11.25 -0.80
N VAL A 53 -8.49 12.01 -1.07
CA VAL A 53 -8.32 13.38 -0.55
C VAL A 53 -7.90 14.30 -1.68
N SER A 54 -8.61 15.43 -1.83
CA SER A 54 -8.39 16.38 -2.92
C SER A 54 -8.35 15.69 -4.28
N ASP A 55 -7.25 15.80 -5.02
CA ASP A 55 -7.06 15.23 -6.37
C ASP A 55 -6.27 13.90 -6.35
N TYR A 56 -6.18 13.26 -5.19
CA TYR A 56 -5.39 12.06 -4.99
C TYR A 56 -6.17 10.91 -4.35
N ILE A 57 -5.73 9.70 -4.67
CA ILE A 57 -6.23 8.44 -4.14
C ILE A 57 -5.07 7.72 -3.48
N TYR A 58 -5.24 7.34 -2.22
CA TYR A 58 -4.25 6.69 -1.39
C TYR A 58 -4.70 5.29 -1.00
N PHE A 59 -3.77 4.34 -1.04
CA PHE A 59 -4.03 3.00 -0.55
C PHE A 59 -2.74 2.28 -0.19
N GLY A 60 -2.86 1.38 0.79
CA GLY A 60 -1.81 0.47 1.17
C GLY A 60 -2.01 -0.92 0.58
N THR A 61 -0.90 -1.57 0.25
CA THR A 61 -0.88 -2.94 -0.24
C THR A 61 -0.17 -3.88 0.72
N SER A 62 -0.28 -5.17 0.46
CA SER A 62 0.56 -6.22 1.04
C SER A 62 0.79 -7.33 0.00
N PHE A 63 1.82 -8.13 0.22
CA PHE A 63 2.08 -9.34 -0.56
C PHE A 63 1.81 -10.59 0.31
N GLY A 64 1.55 -11.70 -0.37
CA GLY A 64 1.39 -13.01 0.25
C GLY A 64 0.05 -13.24 0.95
N SER A 65 0.11 -14.09 1.97
CA SER A 65 -0.97 -14.51 2.85
C SER A 65 -1.27 -13.46 3.93
N LEU A 66 -2.54 -13.35 4.34
CA LEU A 66 -2.96 -12.41 5.39
C LEU A 66 -3.45 -13.11 6.67
N GLU A 67 -3.91 -14.34 6.55
CA GLU A 67 -4.63 -15.07 7.59
C GLU A 67 -4.04 -16.47 7.71
N SER A 68 -2.78 -16.55 8.13
CA SER A 68 -2.21 -17.79 8.62
C SER A 68 -2.80 -18.12 10.00
N ILE A 69 -2.91 -19.42 10.30
CA ILE A 69 -3.23 -19.87 11.68
C ILE A 69 -2.19 -19.40 12.69
N ASP A 70 -0.97 -19.16 12.21
CA ASP A 70 0.10 -18.52 12.96
C ASP A 70 0.29 -17.09 12.44
N PRO A 71 -0.16 -16.06 13.18
CA PRO A 71 -0.04 -14.67 12.76
C PRO A 71 1.43 -14.21 12.68
N THR A 72 2.38 -14.95 13.26
CA THR A 72 3.82 -14.67 13.11
C THR A 72 4.36 -15.12 11.76
N ALA A 73 3.75 -16.13 11.14
CA ALA A 73 4.06 -16.53 9.76
C ALA A 73 3.60 -15.48 8.73
N ASP A 74 2.71 -14.57 9.13
CA ASP A 74 2.29 -13.45 8.29
C ASP A 74 3.18 -12.22 8.44
N ILE A 75 4.19 -12.26 9.32
CA ILE A 75 5.16 -11.19 9.46
C ILE A 75 6.20 -11.36 8.34
N PRO A 76 6.38 -10.38 7.44
CA PRO A 76 7.40 -10.48 6.41
C PRO A 76 8.77 -10.59 7.07
N ASP A 77 9.54 -11.64 6.78
CA ASP A 77 10.93 -11.74 7.22
C ASP A 77 11.70 -10.51 6.70
N THR A 78 12.65 -10.00 7.48
CA THR A 78 13.38 -8.78 7.10
C THR A 78 14.01 -8.94 5.73
N ASN A 79 13.64 -8.03 4.81
CA ASN A 79 14.06 -8.01 3.41
C ASN A 79 13.29 -8.95 2.47
N ALA A 80 12.21 -9.59 2.93
CA ALA A 80 11.41 -10.43 2.04
C ALA A 80 10.72 -9.59 0.97
N THR A 81 10.73 -10.11 -0.25
CA THR A 81 9.93 -9.73 -1.43
C THR A 81 8.41 -9.64 -1.18
N ASN A 82 7.97 -9.74 0.07
CA ASN A 82 6.59 -9.78 0.54
C ASN A 82 6.21 -8.58 1.44
N SER A 83 6.99 -7.50 1.44
CA SER A 83 6.59 -6.24 2.08
C SER A 83 5.63 -5.44 1.19
N GLY A 84 4.53 -4.95 1.77
CA GLY A 84 3.60 -4.07 1.08
C GLY A 84 4.18 -2.70 0.75
N ASN A 85 3.44 -1.96 -0.06
CA ASN A 85 3.75 -0.61 -0.51
C ASN A 85 2.61 0.35 -0.13
N PHE A 86 2.88 1.65 -0.20
CA PHE A 86 1.84 2.67 -0.08
C PHE A 86 1.84 3.54 -1.33
N TYR A 87 0.67 3.68 -1.95
CA TYR A 87 0.51 4.36 -3.22
C TYR A 87 -0.24 5.69 -3.03
N ALA A 88 0.12 6.66 -3.87
CA ALA A 88 -0.73 7.78 -4.21
C ALA A 88 -0.91 7.81 -5.74
N LEU A 89 -2.16 7.75 -6.19
CA LEU A 89 -2.53 7.96 -7.59
C LEU A 89 -3.23 9.32 -7.73
N SER A 90 -3.18 9.92 -8.91
CA SER A 90 -4.07 11.03 -9.27
C SER A 90 -5.50 10.53 -9.45
N LEU A 91 -6.49 11.43 -9.49
CA LEU A 91 -7.87 11.06 -9.86
C LEU A 91 -7.99 10.47 -11.27
N GLY A 92 -6.98 10.65 -12.13
CA GLY A 92 -6.89 10.01 -13.46
C GLY A 92 -6.26 8.62 -13.45
N GLY A 93 -5.87 8.08 -12.28
CA GLY A 93 -5.26 6.76 -12.15
C GLY A 93 -3.74 6.74 -12.38
N GLU A 94 -3.11 7.90 -12.56
CA GLU A 94 -1.66 7.99 -12.78
C GLU A 94 -0.91 7.89 -11.46
N LEU A 95 0.21 7.15 -11.44
CA LEU A 95 1.05 7.04 -10.25
C LEU A 95 1.73 8.38 -9.96
N VAL A 96 1.43 8.95 -8.79
CA VAL A 96 2.06 10.19 -8.29
C VAL A 96 3.25 9.87 -7.42
N THR A 97 3.08 8.96 -6.45
CA THR A 97 4.18 8.46 -5.64
C THR A 97 3.92 7.05 -5.13
N LYS A 98 5.00 6.37 -4.77
CA LYS A 98 5.00 5.04 -4.17
C LYS A 98 6.03 5.01 -3.05
N LEU A 99 5.61 4.59 -1.86
CA LEU A 99 6.51 4.22 -0.78
C LEU A 99 6.70 2.72 -0.82
N GLU A 100 7.93 2.30 -1.10
CA GLU A 100 8.24 0.89 -1.25
C GLU A 100 8.58 0.23 0.08
N ASN A 101 8.19 -1.02 0.23
CA ASN A 101 8.61 -1.90 1.33
C ASN A 101 8.28 -1.32 2.72
N VAL A 102 7.11 -0.73 2.86
CA VAL A 102 6.61 -0.17 4.13
C VAL A 102 6.09 -1.25 5.10
N GLY A 103 6.16 -2.52 4.71
CA GLY A 103 5.55 -3.64 5.44
C GLY A 103 4.11 -3.87 5.01
N LYS A 104 3.40 -4.79 5.68
CA LYS A 104 2.02 -5.13 5.33
C LYS A 104 1.06 -4.03 5.83
N VAL A 105 0.56 -3.19 4.94
CA VAL A 105 -0.40 -2.13 5.28
C VAL A 105 -1.78 -2.76 5.48
N ARG A 106 -2.24 -2.84 6.73
CA ARG A 106 -3.55 -3.42 7.10
C ARG A 106 -4.57 -2.38 7.52
N SER A 107 -4.14 -1.19 7.96
CA SER A 107 -5.07 -0.15 8.39
C SER A 107 -5.50 0.73 7.23
N SER A 108 -6.65 1.39 7.40
CA SER A 108 -6.95 2.59 6.61
C SER A 108 -5.88 3.65 6.85
N ALA A 109 -5.61 4.46 5.84
CA ALA A 109 -4.88 5.71 6.02
C ALA A 109 -5.81 6.78 6.63
N GLU A 110 -5.25 7.72 7.38
CA GLU A 110 -5.93 8.87 7.94
C GLU A 110 -5.27 10.15 7.45
N VAL A 111 -6.05 11.20 7.20
CA VAL A 111 -5.53 12.51 6.83
C VAL A 111 -5.93 13.56 7.85
N GLU A 112 -4.94 14.31 8.32
CA GLU A 112 -5.11 15.44 9.24
C GLU A 112 -4.36 16.66 8.70
N GLY A 113 -5.10 17.68 8.28
CA GLY A 113 -4.50 18.84 7.59
C GLY A 113 -3.73 18.39 6.34
N ASP A 114 -2.46 18.78 6.26
CA ASP A 114 -1.57 18.44 5.14
C ASP A 114 -0.77 17.15 5.40
N ARG A 115 -1.22 16.26 6.29
CA ARG A 115 -0.53 15.02 6.63
C ARG A 115 -1.37 13.79 6.38
N ILE A 116 -0.72 12.73 5.95
CA ILE A 116 -1.30 11.38 5.89
C ILE A 116 -0.55 10.44 6.83
N TYR A 117 -1.32 9.66 7.58
CA TYR A 117 -0.86 8.64 8.49
C TYR A 117 -1.35 7.27 8.03
N PHE A 118 -0.51 6.26 8.17
CA PHE A 118 -0.94 4.88 8.01
C PHE A 118 -0.09 3.96 8.88
N THR A 119 -0.62 2.78 9.18
CA THR A 119 0.13 1.77 9.92
C THR A 119 0.44 0.57 9.04
N ALA A 120 1.62 0.00 9.25
CA ALA A 120 2.01 -1.24 8.59
C ALA A 120 2.70 -2.17 9.57
N LEU A 121 2.49 -3.47 9.35
CA LEU A 121 3.20 -4.51 10.09
C LEU A 121 4.53 -4.79 9.40
N LYS A 122 5.62 -4.65 10.14
CA LYS A 122 6.97 -4.90 9.65
C LYS A 122 7.66 -5.93 10.53
N GLY A 123 8.29 -6.92 9.90
CA GLY A 123 9.19 -7.83 10.61
C GLY A 123 10.58 -7.25 10.68
N GLU A 124 11.19 -7.36 11.85
CA GLU A 124 12.59 -7.11 12.12
C GLU A 124 13.25 -8.39 12.63
N GLN A 125 14.30 -8.87 11.97
CA GLN A 125 15.03 -10.05 12.40
C GLN A 125 16.04 -9.62 13.45
N ASP A 126 15.95 -10.27 14.61
CA ASP A 126 16.88 -10.11 15.71
C ASP A 126 17.58 -11.45 16.03
N VAL A 127 18.38 -11.45 17.09
CA VAL A 127 19.12 -12.64 17.55
C VAL A 127 18.21 -13.77 18.05
N MET A 128 16.92 -13.51 18.28
CA MET A 128 15.94 -14.44 18.83
C MET A 128 14.88 -14.89 17.80
N GLY A 129 14.80 -14.24 16.63
CA GLY A 129 13.87 -14.59 15.56
C GLY A 129 13.36 -13.35 14.80
N VAL A 130 12.17 -13.47 14.20
CA VAL A 130 11.48 -12.32 13.60
C VAL A 130 10.56 -11.69 14.65
N VAL A 131 10.78 -10.42 14.94
CA VAL A 131 9.93 -9.60 15.80
C VAL A 131 9.05 -8.71 14.91
N ALA A 132 7.74 -8.79 15.08
CA ALA A 132 6.84 -7.82 14.44
C ALA A 132 6.79 -6.52 15.23
N SER A 133 6.89 -5.41 14.52
CA SER A 133 6.49 -4.09 14.99
C SER A 133 5.38 -3.53 14.12
N THR A 134 4.47 -2.77 14.74
CA THR A 134 3.56 -1.90 14.01
C THR A 134 4.26 -0.57 13.85
N GLN A 135 4.55 -0.18 12.60
CA GLN A 135 5.13 1.12 12.30
C GLN A 135 4.02 2.10 11.91
N ILE A 136 4.12 3.34 12.42
CA ILE A 136 3.28 4.45 12.00
C ILE A 136 4.12 5.31 11.05
N TYR A 137 3.63 5.44 9.82
CA TYR A 137 4.22 6.31 8.80
C TYR A 137 3.47 7.63 8.76
N LEU A 138 4.21 8.72 8.53
CA LEU A 138 3.70 10.08 8.40
C LEU A 138 4.31 10.73 7.16
N LYS A 139 3.49 11.16 6.20
CA LYS A 139 3.92 11.94 5.03
C LYS A 139 3.23 13.30 5.00
N ASP A 140 3.99 14.36 4.74
CA ASP A 140 3.42 15.66 4.38
C ASP A 140 2.95 15.63 2.91
N LEU A 141 1.67 15.94 2.69
CA LEU A 141 0.99 15.95 1.39
C LEU A 141 1.58 17.00 0.44
N SER A 142 2.13 18.09 0.98
CA SER A 142 2.81 19.14 0.19
C SER A 142 4.06 18.64 -0.53
N GLU A 143 4.61 17.50 -0.12
CA GLU A 143 5.78 16.87 -0.74
C GLU A 143 5.39 15.81 -1.79
N LEU A 144 4.10 15.57 -2.01
CA LEU A 144 3.63 14.64 -3.04
C LEU A 144 3.77 15.28 -4.43
N GLY A 145 4.38 14.55 -5.36
CA GLY A 145 4.62 15.03 -6.73
C GLY A 145 5.99 15.68 -6.96
N THR A 146 6.78 15.92 -5.90
CA THR A 146 8.22 16.16 -6.06
C THR A 146 8.92 14.81 -6.13
N THR A 147 9.36 14.41 -7.33
CA THR A 147 10.00 13.11 -7.62
C THR A 147 11.01 12.70 -6.56
N ASN A 148 10.73 11.64 -5.79
CA ASN A 148 11.78 10.94 -5.05
C ASN A 148 12.51 10.02 -6.03
N ALA A 149 13.83 10.22 -6.08
CA ALA A 149 14.78 9.51 -6.90
C ALA A 149 14.75 7.99 -6.66
N GLY A 150 15.12 7.24 -7.71
CA GLY A 150 14.94 5.80 -7.83
C GLY A 150 15.77 4.89 -6.91
N PRO A 151 15.76 3.57 -7.17
CA PRO A 151 16.14 2.50 -6.24
C PRO A 151 17.65 2.32 -6.02
N GLY A 152 18.46 3.36 -6.23
CA GLY A 152 19.93 3.28 -6.26
C GLY A 152 20.68 3.91 -5.08
N ASP A 153 20.07 4.76 -4.27
CA ASP A 153 20.77 5.46 -3.17
C ASP A 153 20.60 4.73 -1.83
N GLN A 154 21.30 3.60 -1.70
CA GLN A 154 21.41 2.84 -0.45
C GLN A 154 22.62 3.25 0.42
N ASN A 155 23.29 4.38 0.14
CA ASN A 155 24.50 4.78 0.87
C ASN A 155 24.62 6.28 1.19
N LEU A 156 23.50 7.00 1.25
CA LEU A 156 23.47 8.33 1.85
C LEU A 156 22.90 8.23 3.26
N LEU A 157 23.75 8.45 4.25
CA LEU A 157 23.39 9.01 5.55
C LEU A 157 22.71 10.37 5.33
N HIS A 158 21.50 10.38 4.79
CA HIS A 158 20.67 11.56 4.61
C HIS A 158 19.22 11.17 4.82
N THR A 159 18.74 11.51 6.01
CA THR A 159 17.35 11.60 6.44
C THR A 159 16.39 11.90 5.29
N PRO A 160 15.60 10.92 4.82
CA PRO A 160 14.32 11.25 4.24
C PRO A 160 13.43 11.68 5.42
N TYR A 161 12.65 12.76 5.29
CA TYR A 161 11.80 13.35 6.34
C TYR A 161 10.65 12.41 6.77
N TRP A 162 11.00 11.27 7.37
CA TRP A 162 10.10 10.30 7.95
C TRP A 162 10.54 10.10 9.38
N ARG A 163 9.75 10.62 10.31
CA ARG A 163 10.00 10.39 11.73
C ARG A 163 9.20 9.16 12.12
N GLU A 164 9.89 8.07 12.39
CA GLU A 164 9.33 7.00 13.20
C GLU A 164 8.92 7.63 14.54
N ILE A 165 7.62 7.63 14.84
CA ILE A 165 7.15 8.06 16.14
C ILE A 165 7.34 6.86 17.05
N THR A 166 8.45 6.83 17.80
CA THR A 166 8.63 5.85 18.87
C THR A 166 7.48 6.01 19.86
N PRO A 167 6.72 4.96 20.18
CA PRO A 167 5.69 5.03 21.20
C PRO A 167 6.30 5.54 22.51
N ILE A 168 5.67 6.56 23.11
CA ILE A 168 6.02 6.99 24.47
C ILE A 168 5.53 5.87 25.40
N PRO A 169 6.38 5.34 26.32
CA PRO A 169 6.03 4.25 27.21
C PRO A 169 4.87 4.56 28.14
#